data_AF-A0A846CWD0-F1
#
_entry.id   AF-A0A846CWD0-F1
#
_cell.length_a   1.000
_cell.length_b   1.000
_cell.length_c   1.000
_cell.angle_alpha   90.00
_cell.angle_beta   90.00
_cell.angle_gamma   90.00
#
_symmetry.space_group_name_H-M   'P 1'
#
loop_
_entity.id
_entity.type
_entity.pdbx_description
1 polymer ?
#
loop_
_entity_poly.entity_id
_entity_poly.type
_entity_poly.pdbx_seq_one_letter_code
_entity_poly.pdbx_strand_id
1 'polypeptide(L)'
;MRIYLYILAGITSALIGWNIGQVAITNLGLSRLIPEEIVLFPCIAISLAVGMVINEIFISNPTRLKLNLRIAKIPILIAVGLGIIIGLISGVI
;
A
#
# COMPACT_ATOMS: atom_id res chain seq x y z
N MET A 1 5.34 0.88 -22.74
CA MET A 1 6.23 0.22 -21.76
C MET A 1 5.92 0.63 -20.32
N ARG A 2 5.90 1.93 -19.97
CA ARG A 2 5.60 2.36 -18.58
C ARG A 2 4.26 1.86 -18.04
N ILE A 3 3.21 1.85 -18.86
CA ILE A 3 1.86 1.38 -18.46
C ILE A 3 1.85 -0.04 -17.88
N TYR A 4 2.66 -0.95 -18.43
CA TYR A 4 2.75 -2.33 -17.96
C TYR A 4 3.39 -2.41 -16.58
N LEU A 5 4.37 -1.55 -16.30
CA LEU A 5 5.00 -1.48 -14.97
C LEU A 5 4.02 -0.94 -13.92
N TYR A 6 3.17 0.04 -14.27
CA TYR A 6 2.12 0.51 -13.36
C TYR A 6 1.06 -0.55 -13.07
N ILE A 7 0.60 -1.27 -14.11
CA ILE A 7 -0.37 -2.35 -13.94
C ILE A 7 0.22 -3.47 -13.08
N LEU A 8 1.46 -3.88 -13.35
CA LEU A 8 2.16 -4.91 -12.57
C LEU A 8 2.36 -4.46 -11.12
N ALA A 9 2.79 -3.23 -10.89
CA ALA A 9 2.97 -2.67 -9.55
C ALA A 9 1.64 -2.57 -8.79
N GLY A 10 0.56 -2.17 -9.47
CA GLY A 10 -0.78 -2.09 -8.88
C GLY A 10 -1.31 -3.47 -8.47
N ILE A 11 -1.21 -4.46 -9.35
CA ILE A 11 -1.66 -5.84 -9.07
C ILE A 11 -0.83 -6.46 -7.94
N THR A 12 0.50 -6.36 -8.01
CA THR A 12 1.38 -6.96 -6.99
C THR A 12 1.19 -6.31 -5.63
N SER A 13 1.07 -4.99 -5.55
CA SER A 13 0.80 -4.28 -4.29
C SER A 13 -0.58 -4.61 -3.73
N ALA A 14 -1.62 -4.65 -4.55
CA ALA A 14 -2.97 -5.03 -4.08
C ALA A 14 -2.99 -6.45 -3.50
N LEU A 15 -2.31 -7.41 -4.15
CA LEU A 15 -2.19 -8.78 -3.66
C LEU A 15 -1.41 -8.86 -2.34
N ILE A 16 -0.35 -8.07 -2.19
CA ILE A 16 0.43 -8.01 -0.94
C ILE A 16 -0.44 -7.44 0.19
N GLY A 17 -1.13 -6.32 -0.05
CA GLY A 17 -2.02 -5.71 0.93
C GLY A 17 -3.16 -6.64 1.36
N TRP A 18 -3.74 -7.38 0.41
CA TRP A 18 -4.76 -8.39 0.69
C TRP A 18 -4.23 -9.51 1.58
N ASN A 19 -3.07 -10.09 1.26
CA ASN A 19 -2.49 -11.17 2.06
C ASN A 19 -2.13 -10.69 3.48
N ILE A 20 -1.59 -9.48 3.63
CA ILE A 20 -1.28 -8.91 4.95
C ILE A 20 -2.58 -8.70 5.75
N GLY A 21 -3.63 -8.16 5.13
CA GLY A 21 -4.93 -7.99 5.77
C GLY A 21 -5.52 -9.33 6.23
N GLN A 22 -5.46 -10.36 5.39
CA GLN A 22 -5.94 -11.70 5.74
C GLN A 22 -5.12 -12.33 6.87
N VAL A 23 -3.80 -12.18 6.87
CA VAL A 23 -2.93 -12.61 7.97
C VAL A 23 -3.30 -11.87 9.26
N ALA A 24 -3.60 -10.57 9.20
CA ALA A 24 -4.02 -9.78 10.35
C ALA A 24 -5.38 -10.23 10.93
N ILE A 25 -6.34 -10.56 10.07
CA ILE A 25 -7.65 -11.06 10.50
C ILE A 25 -7.53 -12.46 11.13
N THR A 26 -6.85 -13.38 10.44
CA THR A 26 -6.79 -14.80 10.80
C THR A 26 -5.83 -15.10 11.95
N ASN A 27 -4.66 -14.46 12.02
CA ASN A 27 -3.63 -14.78 13.01
C ASN A 27 -3.66 -13.88 14.27
N LEU A 28 -4.08 -12.61 14.17
CA LEU A 28 -4.20 -11.74 15.35
C LEU A 28 -5.57 -11.85 16.04
N GLY A 29 -6.55 -12.55 15.45
CA GLY A 29 -7.89 -12.69 16.03
C GLY A 29 -8.67 -11.36 16.11
N LEU A 30 -8.27 -10.36 15.31
CA LEU A 30 -8.90 -9.04 15.27
C LEU A 30 -10.38 -9.10 14.84
N SER A 31 -10.81 -10.17 14.18
CA SER A 31 -12.21 -10.41 13.80
C SER A 31 -13.18 -10.45 14.97
N ARG A 32 -12.70 -10.69 16.21
CA ARG A 32 -13.55 -10.68 17.41
C ARG A 32 -13.79 -9.29 18.01
N LEU A 33 -12.97 -8.30 17.64
CA LEU A 33 -12.95 -6.97 18.26
C LEU A 33 -13.31 -5.85 17.28
N ILE A 34 -13.03 -6.04 15.99
CA ILE A 34 -13.16 -5.02 14.96
C ILE A 34 -13.76 -5.67 13.70
N PRO A 35 -14.72 -5.01 13.02
CA PRO A 35 -15.19 -5.45 11.71
C PRO A 35 -14.03 -5.73 10.75
N GLU A 36 -14.08 -6.87 10.07
CA GLU A 36 -13.01 -7.35 9.19
C GLU A 36 -12.67 -6.33 8.09
N GLU A 37 -13.69 -5.60 7.62
CA GLU A 37 -13.61 -4.53 6.61
C GLU A 37 -12.70 -3.37 7.06
N ILE A 38 -12.80 -2.96 8.34
CA ILE A 38 -12.01 -1.86 8.90
C ILE A 38 -10.52 -2.21 8.99
N VAL A 39 -10.16 -3.50 9.04
CA VAL A 39 -8.77 -3.95 9.07
C VAL A 39 -8.24 -4.18 7.66
N LEU A 40 -9.06 -4.75 6.79
CA LEU A 40 -8.67 -5.16 5.44
C LEU A 40 -8.45 -3.96 4.52
N PHE A 41 -9.37 -2.99 4.51
CA PHE A 41 -9.30 -1.84 3.59
C PHE A 41 -8.08 -0.93 3.82
N PRO A 42 -7.69 -0.58 5.06
CA PRO A 42 -6.43 0.13 5.31
C PRO A 42 -5.21 -0.66 4.85
N CYS A 43 -5.15 -1.97 5.08
CA CYS A 43 -4.01 -2.78 4.67
C CYS A 43 -3.82 -2.75 3.14
N ILE A 44 -4.91 -2.86 2.39
CA ILE A 44 -4.90 -2.77 0.93
C ILE A 44 -4.55 -1.36 0.48
N ALA A 45 -5.19 -0.34 1.04
CA ALA A 45 -4.99 1.07 0.66
C ALA A 45 -3.55 1.53 0.90
N ILE A 46 -2.95 1.18 2.04
CA ILE A 46 -1.54 1.49 2.35
C ILE A 46 -0.63 0.78 1.35
N SER A 47 -0.85 -0.51 1.10
CA SER A 47 0.00 -1.28 0.19
C SER A 47 -0.04 -0.72 -1.23
N LEU A 48 -1.23 -0.38 -1.73
CA LEU A 48 -1.42 0.25 -3.02
C LEU A 48 -0.77 1.64 -3.10
N ALA A 49 -0.99 2.49 -2.10
CA ALA A 49 -0.42 3.84 -2.07
C ALA A 49 1.11 3.80 -2.07
N VAL A 50 1.70 2.94 -1.24
CA VAL A 50 3.16 2.76 -1.18
C VAL A 50 3.69 2.16 -2.48
N GLY A 51 3.05 1.12 -3.00
CA GLY A 51 3.45 0.45 -4.24
C GLY A 51 3.47 1.41 -5.44
N MET A 52 2.43 2.23 -5.58
CA MET A 52 2.34 3.22 -6.65
C MET A 52 3.38 4.33 -6.51
N VAL A 53 3.59 4.86 -5.31
CA VAL A 53 4.59 5.92 -5.06
C VAL A 53 6.01 5.41 -5.29
N ILE A 54 6.32 4.22 -4.82
CA ILE A 54 7.62 3.57 -5.08
C ILE A 54 7.81 3.39 -6.58
N ASN A 55 6.81 2.85 -7.28
CA ASN A 55 6.90 2.62 -8.72
C ASN A 55 7.12 3.93 -9.50
N GLU A 56 6.45 5.02 -9.12
CA GLU A 56 6.64 6.34 -9.73
C GLU A 56 8.08 6.85 -9.58
N ILE A 57 8.65 6.72 -8.37
CA ILE A 57 10.02 7.16 -8.07
C ILE A 57 11.04 6.34 -8.88
N PHE A 58 10.83 5.03 -9.00
CA PHE A 58 11.74 4.14 -9.73
C PHE A 58 11.65 4.30 -11.24
N ILE A 59 10.44 4.46 -11.80
CA ILE A 59 10.24 4.70 -13.23
C ILE A 59 10.80 6.07 -13.65
N SER A 60 10.73 7.06 -12.76
CA SER A 60 11.25 8.41 -13.02
C SER A 60 12.77 8.45 -13.14
N ASN A 61 13.49 7.67 -12.33
CA ASN A 61 14.96 7.62 -12.35
C ASN A 61 15.50 6.20 -12.09
N PRO A 62 15.51 5.29 -13.08
CA PRO A 62 15.81 3.87 -12.86
C PRO A 62 17.27 3.58 -12.47
N THR A 63 18.21 4.48 -12.75
CA THR A 63 19.65 4.23 -12.59
C THR A 63 20.22 4.67 -11.23
N ARG A 64 19.48 5.46 -10.44
CA ARG A 64 19.98 6.11 -9.20
C ARG A 64 19.27 5.57 -7.95
N LEU A 65 19.37 4.26 -7.71
CA LEU A 65 18.69 3.55 -6.61
C LEU A 65 18.91 4.19 -5.22
N LYS A 66 20.17 4.53 -4.88
CA LYS A 66 20.51 5.15 -3.59
C LYS A 66 19.87 6.52 -3.38
N LEU A 67 19.75 7.31 -4.45
CA LEU A 67 19.14 8.63 -4.38
C LEU A 67 17.62 8.50 -4.25
N ASN A 68 17.02 7.62 -5.04
CA ASN A 68 15.59 7.33 -4.99
C ASN A 68 15.15 6.86 -3.60
N LEU A 69 15.89 5.97 -2.95
CA LEU A 69 15.60 5.53 -1.57
C LEU A 69 15.70 6.67 -0.55
N ARG A 70 16.58 7.66 -0.78
CA ARG A 70 16.71 8.82 0.10
C ARG A 70 15.52 9.77 -0.07
N ILE A 71 15.11 10.01 -1.31
CA ILE A 71 13.97 10.88 -1.64
C ILE A 71 12.66 10.21 -1.25
N ALA A 72 12.55 8.88 -1.36
CA ALA A 72 11.33 8.13 -1.14
C ALA A 72 10.79 8.19 0.30
N LYS A 73 11.61 8.55 1.29
CA LYS A 73 11.19 8.56 2.71
C LYS A 73 9.98 9.46 2.98
N ILE A 74 10.03 10.72 2.50
CA ILE A 74 8.96 11.70 2.69
C ILE A 74 7.67 11.30 1.94
N PRO A 75 7.70 11.01 0.62
CA PRO A 75 6.49 10.65 -0.11
C PRO A 75 5.91 9.29 0.33
N ILE A 76 6.73 8.32 0.74
CA ILE A 76 6.21 7.07 1.35
C ILE A 76 5.49 7.37 2.65
N LEU A 77 6.03 8.25 3.51
CA LEU A 77 5.37 8.61 4.77
C LEU A 77 4.00 9.25 4.52
N ILE A 78 3.91 10.14 3.53
CA ILE A 78 2.65 10.76 3.11
C ILE A 78 1.69 9.71 2.53
N ALA A 79 2.20 8.80 1.70
CA ALA A 79 1.40 7.72 1.09
C ALA A 79 0.81 6.78 2.13
N VAL A 80 1.59 6.42 3.16
CA VAL A 80 1.12 5.60 4.28
C VAL A 80 0.06 6.36 5.07
N GLY A 81 0.29 7.64 5.40
CA GLY A 81 -0.68 8.46 6.13
C GLY A 81 -2.01 8.58 5.39
N LEU A 82 -1.96 8.91 4.09
CA LEU A 82 -3.16 8.97 3.24
C LEU A 82 -3.83 7.60 3.09
N GLY A 83 -3.06 6.53 2.91
CA GLY A 83 -3.57 5.17 2.80
C GLY A 83 -4.33 4.72 4.05
N ILE A 84 -3.84 5.06 5.25
CA ILE A 84 -4.54 4.78 6.51
C ILE A 84 -5.86 5.56 6.57
N ILE A 85 -5.83 6.88 6.32
CA ILE A 85 -7.02 7.73 6.41
C ILE A 85 -8.11 7.26 5.44
N ILE A 86 -7.75 7.06 4.18
CA ILE A 86 -8.68 6.64 3.12
C ILE A 86 -9.19 5.23 3.40
N GLY A 87 -8.31 4.31 3.81
CA GLY A 87 -8.69 2.95 4.11
C GLY A 87 -9.63 2.83 5.31
N LEU A 88 -9.44 3.66 6.34
CA LEU A 88 -10.34 3.70 7.50
C LEU A 88 -11.71 4.27 7.11
N ILE A 89 -11.75 5.35 6.34
CA ILE A 89 -13.01 5.92 5.83
C ILE A 89 -13.75 4.89 4.98
N SER A 90 -13.03 4.17 4.12
CA SER A 90 -13.61 3.15 3.25
C SER A 90 -14.10 1.90 4.01
N GLY A 91 -13.59 1.63 5.21
CA GLY A 91 -14.08 0.52 6.04
C GLY A 91 -15.27 0.89 6.93
N VAL A 92 -15.64 2.17 6.98
CA VAL A 92 -16.77 2.67 7.78
C VAL A 92 -18.01 2.93 6.91
N ILE A 93 -17.82 3.17 5.61
CA ILE A 93 -18.87 3.38 4.59
C ILE A 93 -19.27 2.04 3.99
#